data_AF-A0A9D6DM70-F1
#
_entry.id   AF-A0A9D6DM70-F1
#
_cell.length_a   1.000
_cell.length_b   1.000
_cell.length_c   1.000
_cell.angle_alpha   90.00
_cell.angle_beta   90.00
_cell.angle_gamma   90.00
#
_symmetry.space_group_name_H-M   'P 1'
#
loop_
_entity.id
_entity.type
_entity.pdbx_description
1 polymer ?
#
loop_
_entity_poly.entity_id
_entity_poly.type
_entity_poly.pdbx_seq_one_letter_code
_entity_poly.pdbx_strand_id
1 'polypeptide(L)' 'MENKQTIEVSIVVPVYNEEDSIKDLFLRISDTLNRLHKKYEVIFIDDGSIDSTFNVLKELSKDSGALKIIR' A
#
# COMPACT_ATOMS: atom_id res chain seq x y z
N MET A 1 5.43 28.07 -3.83
CA MET A 1 4.36 27.24 -4.43
C MET A 1 4.71 25.81 -4.06
N GLU A 2 3.92 25.18 -3.19
CA GLU A 2 4.16 23.79 -2.79
C GLU A 2 4.06 22.91 -4.03
N ASN A 3 5.18 22.27 -4.38
CA ASN A 3 5.25 21.34 -5.49
C ASN A 3 4.54 20.05 -5.01
N LYS A 4 3.20 20.06 -5.05
CA LYS A 4 2.39 18.87 -4.74
C LYS A 4 2.81 17.81 -5.74
N GLN A 5 3.64 16.86 -5.30
CA GLN A 5 4.09 15.80 -6.17
C GLN A 5 2.85 15.11 -6.73
N THR A 6 2.62 15.27 -8.04
CA THR A 6 1.49 14.66 -8.72
C THR A 6 1.69 13.15 -8.71
N ILE A 7 0.86 12.46 -7.96
CA ILE A 7 0.73 11.00 -8.04
C ILE A 7 0.24 10.67 -9.44
N GLU A 8 0.98 9.82 -10.15
CA GLU A 8 0.66 9.38 -11.51
C GLU A 8 -0.21 8.12 -11.51
N VAL A 9 -0.04 7.28 -10.48
CA VAL A 9 -0.73 5.99 -10.35
C VAL A 9 -1.23 5.82 -8.92
N SER A 10 -2.53 5.61 -8.75
CA SER A 10 -3.12 5.18 -7.48
C SER A 10 -3.60 3.75 -7.64
N ILE A 11 -3.09 2.84 -6.80
CA ILE A 11 -3.54 1.45 -6.74
C ILE A 11 -4.39 1.29 -5.49
N VAL A 12 -5.62 0.82 -5.65
CA VAL A 12 -6.55 0.57 -4.55
C VAL A 12 -6.81 -0.93 -4.46
N VAL A 13 -6.56 -1.51 -3.29
CA VAL A 13 -6.65 -2.97 -3.08
C VAL A 13 -7.53 -3.25 -1.87
N PRO A 14 -8.75 -3.78 -2.05
CA PRO A 14 -9.52 -4.33 -0.94
C PRO A 14 -8.85 -5.61 -0.43
N VAL A 15 -8.78 -5.78 0.88
CA VAL A 15 -8.14 -6.93 1.52
C VAL A 15 -8.98 -7.44 2.69
N TYR A 16 -9.02 -8.76 2.84
CA TYR A 16 -9.70 -9.43 3.93
C TYR A 16 -8.96 -10.73 4.27
N ASN A 17 -8.40 -10.81 5.47
CA ASN A 17 -7.64 -11.96 5.97
C ASN A 17 -6.49 -12.44 5.06
N GLU A 18 -5.58 -11.52 4.72
CA GLU A 18 -4.44 -11.72 3.82
C GLU A 18 -3.08 -11.57 4.56
N GLU A 19 -3.00 -11.87 5.86
CA GLU A 19 -1.81 -11.61 6.68
C GLU A 19 -0.49 -12.20 6.12
N ASP A 20 -0.58 -13.35 5.44
CA ASP A 20 0.57 -14.04 4.84
C ASP A 20 1.01 -13.47 3.49
N SER A 21 0.09 -12.86 2.73
CA SER A 21 0.31 -12.47 1.33
C SER A 21 0.51 -10.97 1.14
N ILE A 22 -0.03 -10.16 2.06
CA ILE A 22 -0.19 -8.71 1.90
C ILE A 22 1.15 -7.97 1.77
N LYS A 23 2.18 -8.45 2.48
CA LYS A 23 3.53 -7.88 2.43
C LYS A 23 4.17 -8.09 1.06
N ASP A 24 4.11 -9.31 0.54
CA ASP A 24 4.71 -9.65 -0.76
C ASP A 24 3.99 -8.93 -1.90
N LEU A 25 2.67 -8.78 -1.80
CA LEU A 25 1.89 -7.97 -2.73
C LEU A 25 2.39 -6.53 -2.76
N PHE A 26 2.52 -5.87 -1.60
CA PHE A 26 3.00 -4.50 -1.52
C PHE A 26 4.42 -4.34 -2.08
N LEU A 27 5.34 -5.26 -1.75
CA LEU A 27 6.72 -5.22 -2.23
C LEU A 27 6.79 -5.35 -3.75
N ARG A 28 6.02 -6.27 -4.35
CA ARG A 28 5.99 -6.47 -5.81
C ARG A 28 5.39 -5.27 -6.55
N ILE A 29 4.34 -4.66 -6.00
CA ILE A 29 3.76 -3.42 -6.55
C ILE A 29 4.80 -2.31 -6.52
N SER A 30 5.41 -2.09 -5.36
CA SER A 30 6.40 -1.02 -5.15
C SER A 30 7.61 -1.18 -6.06
N ASP A 31 8.18 -2.38 -6.13
CA ASP A 31 9.30 -2.72 -7.01
C ASP A 31 8.96 -2.47 -8.49
N THR A 32 7.76 -2.85 -8.94
CA THR A 32 7.31 -2.60 -10.31
C THR A 32 7.18 -1.11 -10.63
N LEU A 33 6.56 -0.33 -9.75
CA LEU A 33 6.36 1.10 -9.97
C LEU A 33 7.66 1.90 -9.84
N ASN A 34 8.56 1.46 -8.96
CA ASN A 34 9.92 2.01 -8.84
C ASN A 34 10.71 1.80 -10.14
N ARG A 35 10.68 0.59 -10.74
CA ARG A 35 11.31 0.31 -12.04
C ARG A 35 10.73 1.15 -13.18
N LEU A 36 9.44 1.48 -13.11
CA LEU A 36 8.78 2.34 -14.09
C LEU A 36 8.98 3.83 -13.82
N HIS A 37 9.73 4.19 -12.77
CA HIS A 37 9.97 5.56 -12.31
C HIS A 37 8.67 6.37 -12.13
N LYS A 38 7.62 5.71 -11.64
CA LYS A 38 6.31 6.34 -11.40
C LYS A 38 6.22 6.89 -10.00
N LYS A 39 5.57 8.04 -9.85
CA LYS A 39 5.07 8.49 -8.55
C LYS A 39 3.73 7.81 -8.27
N TYR A 40 3.63 7.10 -7.15
CA TYR A 40 2.47 6.27 -6.86
C TYR A 40 2.04 6.33 -5.40
N GLU A 41 0.82 5.86 -5.18
CA GLU A 41 0.32 5.45 -3.88
C GLU A 41 -0.35 4.07 -3.98
N VAL A 42 -0.25 3.29 -2.90
CA VAL A 42 -0.96 2.02 -2.74
C VAL A 42 -1.87 2.16 -1.53
N ILE A 43 -3.18 2.08 -1.76
CA ILE A 43 -4.22 2.24 -0.75
C ILE A 43 -4.83 0.86 -0.49
N PHE A 44 -4.54 0.31 0.67
CA PHE A 44 -5.19 -0.91 1.14
C PHE A 44 -6.48 -0.56 1.89
N ILE A 45 -7.60 -1.16 1.46
CA ILE A 45 -8.90 -1.04 2.13
C ILE A 45 -9.11 -2.34 2.90
N ASP A 46 -8.95 -2.29 4.22
CA ASP A 46 -9.18 -3.44 5.09
C ASP A 46 -10.68 -3.64 5.32
N ASP A 47 -11.26 -4.67 4.70
CA ASP A 47 -12.69 -4.97 4.72
C ASP A 47 -13.09 -5.77 5.97
N GLY A 48 -12.62 -5.30 7.14
CA GLY A 48 -12.93 -5.90 8.43
C GLY A 48 -12.18 -7.20 8.73
N SER A 49 -10.90 -7.30 8.34
CA SER A 49 -10.08 -8.47 8.68
C SER A 49 -10.05 -8.71 10.19
N ILE A 50 -10.09 -9.99 10.55
CA ILE A 50 -10.06 -10.49 11.94
C ILE A 50 -8.72 -11.14 12.30
N ASP A 51 -7.86 -11.34 11.31
CA ASP A 51 -6.49 -11.80 11.46
C ASP A 51 -5.51 -10.61 11.61
N SER A 52 -4.22 -10.85 11.39
CA SER A 52 -3.19 -9.82 11.53
C SER A 52 -3.03 -8.91 10.32
N THR A 53 -3.87 -9.01 9.27
CA THR A 53 -3.72 -8.24 8.01
C THR A 53 -3.53 -6.75 8.26
N PHE A 54 -4.38 -6.15 9.09
CA PHE A 54 -4.29 -4.74 9.42
C PHE A 54 -3.01 -4.38 10.17
N ASN A 55 -2.56 -5.25 11.09
CA ASN A 55 -1.32 -5.04 11.83
C ASN A 55 -0.11 -5.09 10.90
N VAL A 56 -0.08 -6.05 9.97
CA VAL A 56 0.98 -6.16 8.95
C VAL A 56 1.01 -4.89 8.09
N LEU A 57 -0.15 -4.44 7.60
CA LEU A 57 -0.24 -3.18 6.83
C LEU A 57 0.24 -1.97 7.63
N LYS A 58 -0.16 -1.87 8.91
CA LYS A 58 0.24 -0.76 9.78
C LYS A 58 1.74 -0.71 9.98
N GLU A 59 2.39 -1.85 10.19
CA GLU A 59 3.86 -1.91 10.27
C GLU A 59 4.50 -1.47 8.94
N LEU A 60 4.00 -1.97 7.79
CA LEU A 60 4.51 -1.58 6.48
C LEU A 60 4.36 -0.07 6.19
N SER A 61 3.29 0.56 6.69
CA SER A 61 3.05 2.00 6.49
C SER A 61 4.05 2.90 7.23
N LYS A 62 4.69 2.42 8.30
CA LYS A 62 5.69 3.20 9.04
C LYS A 62 6.94 3.46 8.21
N ASP A 63 7.30 2.48 7.38
CA ASP A 63 8.52 2.51 6.58
C ASP A 63 8.27 2.99 5.14
N SER A 64 7.00 3.17 4.73
CA SER A 64 6.65 3.58 3.37
C SER A 64 5.60 4.68 3.31
N GLY A 65 6.04 5.88 2.93
CA GLY A 65 5.13 7.01 2.65
C GLY A 65 4.25 6.83 1.41
N ALA A 66 4.48 5.79 0.60
CA ALA A 66 3.63 5.45 -0.54
C ALA A 66 2.45 4.53 -0.17
N LEU A 67 2.48 3.92 1.02
CA LEU A 67 1.42 3.05 1.51
C LEU A 67 0.41 3.86 2.32
N LYS A 68 -0.88 3.67 2.03
CA LYS A 68 -2.00 4.19 2.81
C LYS A 68 -2.94 3.06 3.17
N ILE A 69 -3.63 3.21 4.29
CA ILE A 69 -4.58 2.22 4.81
C ILE A 69 -5.88 2.94 5.11
N ILE A 70 -6.99 2.35 4.68
CA ILE A 70 -8.35 2.74 5.05
C ILE A 70 -8.98 1.52 5.74
N ARG A 71 -9.60 1.74 6.89
CA ARG A 71 -10.38 0.75 7.62
C ARG A 71 -11.70 1.40 8.04
#